data_AF-A0A238JHK3-F1
#
_entry.id   AF-A0A238JHK3-F1
#
_cell.length_a   1.000
_cell.length_b   1.000
_cell.length_c   1.000
_cell.angle_alpha   90.00
_cell.angle_beta   90.00
_cell.angle_gamma   90.00
#
_symmetry.space_group_name_H-M   'P 1'
#
loop_
_entity.id
_entity.type
_entity.pdbx_description
1 polymer ?
#
loop_
_entity_poly.entity_id
_entity_poly.type
_entity_poly.pdbx_seq_one_letter_code
_entity_poly.pdbx_strand_id
1 'polypeptide(L)'
;MSQILPLLSLYYLCDLAAAERWMNKEEVDRCMANYNELKLEFIDETPAPLGTPERAAQNLLGYRGLKAWEAANPELVEELRAEARLRLRHRP
;
A
#
# COMPACT_ATOMS: atom_id res chain seq x y z
N MET A 1 -5.77 -1.95 17.37
CA MET A 1 -4.31 -1.99 17.13
C MET A 1 -4.10 -1.50 15.71
N SER A 2 -3.40 -0.39 15.50
CA SER A 2 -3.24 0.20 14.15
C SER A 2 -2.56 -0.83 13.24
N GLN A 3 -3.27 -1.24 12.18
CA GLN A 3 -2.78 -2.25 11.20
C GLN A 3 -1.87 -1.63 10.14
N ILE A 4 -1.54 -0.34 10.27
CA ILE A 4 -0.85 0.43 9.24
C ILE A 4 0.54 -0.12 8.90
N LEU A 5 1.30 -0.60 9.90
CA LEU A 5 2.66 -1.10 9.67
C LEU A 5 2.69 -2.38 8.81
N PRO A 6 1.93 -3.45 9.13
CA PRO A 6 1.79 -4.60 8.23
C PRO A 6 1.34 -4.23 6.81
N LEU A 7 0.36 -3.33 6.69
CA LEU A 7 -0.17 -2.88 5.40
C LEU A 7 0.90 -2.13 4.58
N LEU A 8 1.69 -1.27 5.23
CA LEU A 8 2.84 -0.58 4.64
C LEU A 8 3.93 -1.55 4.19
N SER A 9 4.31 -2.51 5.04
CA SER A 9 5.31 -3.51 4.68
C SER A 9 4.90 -4.33 3.45
N LEU A 10 3.64 -4.76 3.37
CA LEU A 10 3.12 -5.47 2.20
C LEU A 10 3.00 -4.56 0.98
N TYR A 11 2.63 -3.29 1.16
CA TYR A 11 2.57 -2.30 0.07
C TYR A 11 3.94 -2.12 -0.60
N TYR A 12 5.00 -1.86 0.17
CA TYR A 12 6.34 -1.68 -0.41
C TYR A 12 6.91 -2.96 -1.02
N LEU A 13 6.55 -4.13 -0.49
CA LEU A 13 6.90 -5.41 -1.11
C LEU A 13 6.24 -5.57 -2.49
N CYS A 14 4.94 -5.24 -2.58
CA CYS A 14 4.17 -5.28 -3.82
C CYS A 14 4.66 -4.26 -4.85
N ASP A 15 4.95 -3.03 -4.43
CA ASP A 15 5.46 -1.95 -5.28
C ASP A 15 6.79 -2.34 -5.92
N LEU A 16 7.71 -2.87 -5.12
CA LEU A 16 9.00 -3.34 -5.60
C LEU A 16 8.85 -4.58 -6.52
N ALA A 17 8.00 -5.54 -6.16
CA ALA A 17 7.77 -6.73 -6.99
C ALA A 17 7.22 -6.35 -8.38
N ALA A 18 6.32 -5.36 -8.45
CA ALA A 18 5.77 -4.83 -9.69
C ALA A 18 6.83 -4.14 -10.56
N ALA A 19 7.82 -3.50 -9.94
CA ALA A 19 8.92 -2.85 -10.63
C ALA A 19 9.97 -3.84 -11.18
N GLU A 20 10.19 -4.95 -10.48
CA GLU A 20 11.25 -5.92 -10.82
C GLU A 20 10.79 -7.04 -11.76
N ARG A 21 9.51 -7.42 -11.73
CA ARG A 21 9.02 -8.55 -12.52
C ARG A 21 7.54 -8.43 -12.87
N TRP A 22 7.14 -9.27 -13.83
CA TRP A 22 5.73 -9.52 -14.08
C TRP A 22 5.12 -10.26 -12.90
N MET A 23 3.97 -9.75 -12.44
CA MET A 23 3.15 -10.39 -11.41
C MET A 23 1.99 -11.12 -12.07
N ASN A 24 1.66 -12.30 -11.56
CA ASN A 24 0.47 -13.00 -12.01
C ASN A 24 -0.80 -12.33 -11.45
N LYS A 25 -1.98 -12.70 -11.97
CA LYS A 25 -3.26 -12.12 -11.57
C LYS A 25 -3.50 -12.20 -10.06
N GLU A 26 -3.19 -13.32 -9.43
CA GLU A 26 -3.44 -13.53 -8.00
C GLU A 26 -2.54 -12.63 -7.13
N GLU A 27 -1.29 -12.42 -7.54
CA GLU A 27 -0.38 -11.48 -6.91
C GLU A 27 -0.87 -10.04 -7.04
N VAL A 28 -1.31 -9.64 -8.24
CA VAL A 28 -1.91 -8.31 -8.47
C VAL A 28 -3.14 -8.09 -7.60
N ASP A 29 -4.06 -9.05 -7.58
CA ASP A 29 -5.32 -8.95 -6.82
C ASP A 29 -5.04 -8.78 -5.31
N ARG A 30 -4.10 -9.56 -4.75
CA ARG A 30 -3.67 -9.42 -3.34
C ARG A 30 -3.03 -8.06 -3.05
N CYS A 31 -2.11 -7.61 -3.92
CA CYS A 31 -1.44 -6.33 -3.76
C CYS A 31 -2.42 -5.16 -3.81
N MET A 32 -3.40 -5.22 -4.71
CA MET A 32 -4.44 -4.19 -4.84
C MET A 32 -5.40 -4.19 -3.65
N ALA A 33 -5.76 -5.36 -3.10
CA ALA A 33 -6.56 -5.45 -1.88
C ALA A 33 -5.86 -4.77 -0.69
N ASN A 34 -4.60 -5.14 -0.43
CA ASN A 34 -3.77 -4.50 0.60
C ASN A 34 -3.66 -2.99 0.40
N TYR A 35 -3.45 -2.54 -0.84
CA TYR A 35 -3.31 -1.12 -1.12
C TYR A 35 -4.60 -0.33 -0.88
N ASN A 36 -5.76 -0.92 -1.18
CA ASN A 36 -7.05 -0.32 -0.92
C ASN A 36 -7.35 -0.22 0.59
N GLU A 37 -6.95 -1.22 1.37
CA GLU A 37 -7.03 -1.18 2.84
C GLU A 37 -6.07 -0.12 3.41
N LEU A 38 -4.82 -0.10 2.97
CA LEU A 38 -3.83 0.88 3.41
C LEU A 38 -4.33 2.32 3.23
N LYS A 39 -4.94 2.64 2.08
CA LYS A 39 -5.47 3.99 1.84
C LYS A 39 -6.58 4.39 2.80
N LEU A 40 -7.35 3.44 3.32
CA LEU A 40 -8.40 3.72 4.29
C LEU A 40 -7.84 4.15 5.63
N GLU A 41 -6.63 3.71 6.01
CA GLU A 41 -5.95 4.15 7.23
C GLU A 41 -5.58 5.65 7.21
N PHE A 42 -5.63 6.30 6.04
CA PHE A 42 -5.29 7.71 5.85
C PHE A 42 -6.50 8.64 5.71
N ILE A 43 -7.72 8.13 5.91
CA ILE A 43 -8.95 8.94 5.92
C ILE A 43 -9.76 8.65 7.19
N ASP A 44 -10.43 9.68 7.72
CA ASP A 44 -11.33 9.53 8.86
C ASP A 44 -12.79 9.51 8.37
N GLU A 45 -13.08 8.55 7.50
CA GLU A 45 -14.38 8.37 6.88
C GLU A 45 -14.79 6.90 6.89
N THR A 46 -16.09 6.64 7.02
CA THR A 46 -16.63 5.29 6.79
C THR A 46 -16.46 4.93 5.31
N PRO A 47 -15.87 3.77 4.97
CA PRO A 47 -15.70 3.37 3.57
C PRO A 47 -17.05 3.28 2.85
N ALA A 48 -17.17 3.99 1.72
CA ALA A 48 -18.30 3.87 0.83
C ALA A 48 -18.30 2.50 0.12
N PRO A 49 -19.45 2.04 -0.42
CA PRO A 49 -19.51 0.77 -1.13
C PRO A 49 -18.56 0.73 -2.33
N LEU A 50 -18.01 -0.45 -2.63
CA LEU A 50 -17.16 -0.62 -3.80
C LEU A 50 -17.93 -0.30 -5.09
N GLY A 51 -17.25 0.34 -6.04
CA GLY A 51 -17.82 0.70 -7.35
C GLY A 51 -18.60 2.01 -7.38
N THR A 52 -18.77 2.71 -6.26
CA THR A 52 -19.44 4.02 -6.24
C THR A 52 -18.46 5.18 -6.50
N PRO A 53 -18.95 6.33 -7.00
CA PRO A 53 -18.13 7.54 -7.13
C PRO A 53 -17.51 8.01 -5.80
N GLU A 54 -18.23 7.86 -4.70
CA GLU A 54 -17.77 8.23 -3.35
C GLU A 54 -16.57 7.37 -2.95
N ARG A 55 -16.61 6.05 -3.22
CA ARG A 55 -15.47 5.17 -2.96
C ARG A 55 -14.26 5.56 -3.80
N ALA A 56 -14.45 5.99 -5.04
CA ALA A 56 -13.37 6.49 -5.88
C ALA A 56 -12.75 7.78 -5.32
N ALA A 57 -13.57 8.70 -4.82
CA ALA A 57 -13.12 9.93 -4.15
C ALA A 57 -12.32 9.62 -2.87
N GLN A 58 -12.81 8.70 -2.03
CA GLN A 58 -12.10 8.23 -0.84
C GLN A 58 -10.76 7.57 -1.17
N ASN A 59 -10.69 6.80 -2.27
CA ASN A 59 -9.43 6.21 -2.73
C ASN A 59 -8.39 7.28 -3.08
N LEU A 60 -8.81 8.34 -3.80
CA LEU A 60 -7.95 9.48 -4.12
C LEU A 60 -7.52 10.25 -2.88
N LEU A 61 -8.41 10.44 -1.91
CA LEU A 61 -8.11 11.10 -0.64
C LEU A 61 -7.08 10.31 0.17
N GLY A 62 -7.32 9.02 0.37
CA GLY A 62 -6.40 8.13 1.09
C GLY A 62 -5.04 7.99 0.39
N TYR A 63 -5.03 7.97 -0.95
CA TYR A 63 -3.78 8.04 -1.71
C TYR A 63 -2.97 9.31 -1.40
N ARG A 64 -3.62 10.48 -1.40
CA ARG A 64 -2.95 11.75 -1.07
C ARG A 64 -2.43 11.74 0.36
N GLY A 65 -3.21 11.20 1.30
CA GLY A 65 -2.80 11.04 2.70
C GLY A 65 -1.56 10.15 2.84
N LEU A 66 -1.53 9.00 2.16
CA LEU A 66 -0.34 8.15 2.11
C LEU A 66 0.87 8.90 1.55
N LYS A 67 0.74 9.60 0.42
CA LYS A 67 1.89 10.32 -0.18
C LYS A 67 2.38 11.47 0.70
N ALA A 68 1.47 12.16 1.41
CA ALA A 68 1.84 13.16 2.41
C ALA A 68 2.58 12.54 3.60
N TRP A 69 2.12 11.38 4.09
CA TRP A 69 2.80 10.63 5.14
C TRP A 69 4.19 10.16 4.68
N GLU A 70 4.34 9.64 3.47
CA GLU A 70 5.64 9.23 2.93
C GLU A 70 6.62 10.42 2.89
N ALA A 71 6.16 11.57 2.41
CA ALA A 71 6.97 12.79 2.36
C ALA A 71 7.39 13.28 3.75
N ALA A 72 6.55 13.08 4.77
CA ALA A 72 6.83 13.44 6.16
C ALA A 72 7.71 12.41 6.89
N ASN A 73 7.85 11.19 6.39
CA ASN A 73 8.57 10.10 7.04
C ASN A 73 9.64 9.46 6.11
N PRO A 74 10.55 10.26 5.51
CA PRO A 74 11.46 9.77 4.47
C PRO A 74 12.40 8.65 4.95
N GLU A 75 12.90 8.73 6.18
CA GLU A 75 13.82 7.71 6.74
C GLU A 75 13.10 6.36 6.89
N LEU A 76 11.92 6.35 7.50
CA LEU A 76 11.11 5.14 7.67
C LEU A 76 10.67 4.55 6.33
N VAL A 77 10.34 5.39 5.34
CA VAL A 77 10.01 4.94 3.98
C VAL A 77 11.19 4.21 3.35
N GLU A 78 12.41 4.74 3.50
CA GLU A 78 13.61 4.08 2.98
C GLU A 78 13.93 2.77 3.71
N GLU A 79 13.73 2.70 5.02
CA GLU A 79 13.85 1.45 5.79
C GLU A 79 12.87 0.39 5.28
N LEU A 80 11.59 0.74 5.13
CA LEU A 80 10.56 -0.17 4.62
C LEU A 80 10.88 -0.66 3.20
N ARG A 81 11.38 0.22 2.33
CA ARG A 81 11.84 -0.17 0.97
C ARG A 81 13.07 -1.06 1.02
N ALA A 82 14.03 -0.79 1.89
CA ALA A 82 15.21 -1.63 2.07
C ALA A 82 14.82 -3.04 2.57
N GLU A 83 13.88 -3.13 3.49
CA GLU A 83 13.35 -4.40 3.97
C GLU A 83 12.60 -5.15 2.86
N ALA A 84 11.77 -4.48 2.07
CA ALA A 84 11.10 -5.08 0.91
C ALA A 84 12.09 -5.70 -0.07
N ARG A 85 13.21 -5.01 -0.36
CA ARG A 85 14.30 -5.53 -1.21
C ARG A 85 14.93 -6.80 -0.63
N LEU A 86 15.16 -6.84 0.68
CA LEU A 86 15.71 -8.04 1.34
C LEU A 86 14.73 -9.21 1.23
N ARG A 87 13.43 -8.97 1.48
CA ARG A 87 12.40 -10.01 1.42
C ARG A 87 12.22 -10.59 0.01
N LEU A 88 12.30 -9.77 -1.04
CA LEU A 88 12.23 -10.29 -2.42
C LEU A 88 13.43 -11.17 -2.78
N ARG A 89 14.64 -10.81 -2.33
CA ARG A 89 15.86 -11.60 -2.59
C ARG A 89 15.88 -12.95 -1.87
N HIS A 90 15.19 -13.06 -0.74
CA HIS A 90 15.17 -14.26 0.10
C HIS A 90 13.87 -15.08 -0.03
N ARG A 91 13.09 -14.88 -1.09
CA ARG A 91 11.97 -15.78 -1.40
C ARG A 91 12.55 -17.16 -1.77
N PRO A 92 12.15 -18.25 -1.10
CA PRO A 92 12.48 -19.60 -1.55
C PRO A 92 11.86 -19.91 -2.92
#